data_AF-A0A5N6VNN3-F1
#
_entry.id   AF-A0A5N6VNN3-F1
#
_cell.length_a   1.000
_cell.length_b   1.000
_cell.length_c   1.000
_cell.angle_alpha   90.00
_cell.angle_beta   90.00
_cell.angle_gamma   90.00
#
_symmetry.space_group_name_H-M   'P 1'
#
loop_
_entity.id
_entity.type
_entity.pdbx_description
1 polymer ?
#
loop_
_entity_poly.entity_id
_entity_poly.type
_entity_poly.pdbx_seq_one_letter_code
_entity_poly.pdbx_strand_id
1 'polypeptide(L)'
;MAVADEEASSPLYRPARTLPFELIQHVGIFFEEKLCPPPLTPRHSLDHRTDRGWPDTQALNLLLNIITTGTIPPTPVYVPSPQHLALAATFLVHPSTTTRAKTAEQEEASNVSLRLLRLANTIAGPVSAKLGIAFSFTHFEASRHGRRRRADDEQPQDDDTKPLNLDLAQSASVWSRAEDFWHAVGWAFNCSVLHRERWEKWQIWLEYMCEVLEDDWNERKRMGDRNTNIDHKVLKDSLIFRYITETTAGYGRNRRILRAIFADGGSTSVNEFREVFHHELKKPNQDKNTKKREVQVNIDEDQYGDYLTDDDDESSDNNNNKNDPDTVSKRPTRQTKRPRRGTRAKDSKSADAVDTTSAVYALSDVSSHGGFQSLALRQRLLYLLSGVAEALPDNFISLEELYHLFVENIRHLPLPVFQALVTPSTLPYFSPEACTTLCECLLFRIRESAAPDTDEEYLSQAKLEECFLPYAASTSSVVDNTKMSILLEALLILLANSDMLKVTTDLQEAVEEGIQRRAEKAQTETKKSVSARKSEDAEWCWLQESGERLRLLVEEVLPRGEDSD
;
A
#
# COMPACT_ATOMS: atom_id res chain seq x y z
N MET A 1 6.43 -1.79 58.12
CA MET A 1 5.51 -0.99 57.29
C MET A 1 6.32 -0.43 56.15
N ALA A 2 6.32 -1.12 55.01
CA ALA A 2 6.85 -0.62 53.75
C ALA A 2 5.63 -0.38 52.86
N VAL A 3 5.40 0.88 52.51
CA VAL A 3 4.37 1.28 51.56
C VAL A 3 4.92 0.91 50.19
N ALA A 4 4.22 0.03 49.49
CA ALA A 4 4.45 -0.20 48.07
C ALA A 4 3.92 1.03 47.32
N ASP A 5 4.82 1.82 46.76
CA ASP A 5 4.45 2.80 45.74
C ASP A 5 4.07 2.04 44.48
N GLU A 6 2.76 1.95 44.21
CA GLU A 6 2.26 1.68 42.87
C GLU A 6 2.68 2.86 41.98
N GLU A 7 3.75 2.69 41.20
CA GLU A 7 4.08 3.61 40.11
C GLU A 7 2.88 3.64 39.14
N ALA A 8 2.07 4.69 39.24
CA ALA A 8 1.00 4.96 38.30
C ALA A 8 1.61 5.04 36.89
N SER A 9 1.28 4.08 36.02
CA SER A 9 1.76 4.05 34.64
C SER A 9 1.44 5.39 33.98
N SER A 10 2.47 6.15 33.59
CA SER A 10 2.27 7.41 32.86
C SER A 10 1.46 7.13 31.59
N PRO A 11 0.51 8.01 31.21
CA PRO A 11 -0.29 7.80 30.01
C PRO A 11 0.62 7.73 28.78
N LEU A 12 0.34 6.78 27.88
CA LEU A 12 1.12 6.54 26.66
C LEU A 12 1.20 7.79 25.77
N TYR A 13 0.12 8.56 25.72
CA TYR A 13 0.02 9.82 24.97
C TYR A 13 -0.12 11.02 25.92
N ARG A 14 0.34 12.18 25.46
CA ARG A 14 0.17 13.43 26.21
C ARG A 14 -1.25 13.97 26.06
N PRO A 15 -1.79 14.68 27.07
CA PRO A 15 -3.07 15.38 26.93
C PRO A 15 -3.04 16.34 25.74
N ALA A 16 -3.97 16.18 24.80
CA ALA A 16 -4.06 17.04 23.62
C ALA A 16 -4.90 18.30 23.88
N ARG A 17 -4.51 19.41 23.26
CA ARG A 17 -5.29 20.65 23.13
C ARG A 17 -5.41 21.02 21.66
N THR A 18 -6.56 21.56 21.28
CA THR A 18 -6.76 22.13 19.95
C THR A 18 -5.92 23.40 19.80
N LEU A 19 -5.48 23.68 18.57
CA LEU A 19 -4.83 24.95 18.27
C LEU A 19 -5.81 26.11 18.50
N PRO A 20 -5.35 27.24 19.05
CA PRO A 20 -6.08 28.49 19.04
C PRO A 20 -6.49 28.89 17.62
N PHE A 21 -7.67 29.48 17.49
CA PHE A 21 -8.24 29.91 16.21
C PHE A 21 -7.29 30.82 15.41
N GLU A 22 -6.63 31.76 16.07
CA GLU A 22 -5.70 32.69 15.43
C GLU A 22 -4.50 31.96 14.81
N LEU A 23 -4.00 30.90 15.47
CA LEU A 23 -2.91 30.09 14.93
C LEU A 23 -3.38 29.22 13.77
N ILE A 24 -4.61 28.69 13.83
CA ILE A 24 -5.20 27.95 12.72
C ILE A 24 -5.32 28.86 11.49
N GLN A 25 -5.85 30.07 11.66
CA GLN A 25 -5.94 31.05 10.58
C GLN A 25 -4.58 31.44 10.03
N HIS A 26 -3.59 31.70 10.89
CA HIS A 26 -2.24 32.05 10.42
C HIS A 26 -1.60 30.93 9.61
N VAL A 27 -1.68 29.70 10.08
CA VAL A 27 -1.19 28.53 9.33
C VAL A 27 -1.95 28.36 8.02
N GLY A 28 -3.28 28.53 8.03
CA GLY A 28 -4.11 28.51 6.83
C GLY A 28 -3.70 29.58 5.81
N ILE A 29 -3.45 30.81 6.26
CA ILE A 29 -2.94 31.89 5.40
C ILE A 29 -1.59 31.50 4.79
N PHE A 30 -0.64 30.97 5.56
CA PHE A 30 0.65 30.53 5.00
C PHE A 30 0.50 29.46 3.92
N PHE A 31 -0.47 28.54 4.05
CA PHE A 31 -0.77 27.55 3.00
C PHE A 31 -1.51 28.17 1.80
N GLU A 32 -2.32 29.21 2.01
CA GLU A 32 -3.14 29.86 0.98
C GLU A 32 -2.42 31.00 0.22
N GLU A 33 -1.37 31.60 0.79
CA GLU A 33 -0.67 32.79 0.28
C GLU A 33 0.18 32.54 -0.99
N LYS A 34 -0.27 31.65 -1.88
CA LYS A 34 0.26 31.47 -3.24
C LYS A 34 0.10 32.69 -4.16
N LEU A 35 -0.18 33.90 -3.67
CA LEU A 35 -0.54 35.04 -4.50
C LEU A 35 0.68 35.91 -4.88
N CYS A 36 0.96 35.88 -6.20
CA CYS A 36 1.91 36.67 -7.02
C CYS A 36 3.38 36.19 -7.12
N PRO A 37 3.71 35.29 -8.07
CA PRO A 37 4.86 35.57 -8.92
C PRO A 37 4.54 36.85 -9.71
N PRO A 38 5.38 37.91 -9.68
CA PRO A 38 5.13 39.10 -10.49
C PRO A 38 5.06 38.70 -11.98
N PRO A 39 4.21 39.37 -12.77
CA PRO A 39 4.21 39.16 -14.22
C PRO A 39 5.61 39.47 -14.75
N LEU A 40 6.14 38.52 -15.51
CA LEU A 40 7.32 38.57 -16.36
C LEU A 40 7.90 39.99 -16.56
N THR A 41 8.92 40.34 -15.79
CA THR A 41 9.93 41.29 -16.25
C THR A 41 11.22 40.53 -16.50
N PRO A 42 11.75 40.50 -17.74
CA PRO A 42 13.05 39.92 -18.00
C PRO A 42 14.10 40.82 -17.36
N ARG A 43 14.61 40.43 -16.19
CA ARG A 43 15.82 41.01 -15.62
C ARG A 43 17.00 40.11 -15.92
N HIS A 44 17.73 40.46 -16.96
CA HIS A 44 19.14 40.14 -17.08
C HIS A 44 19.89 40.77 -15.89
N SER A 45 20.13 40.02 -14.82
CA SER A 45 21.27 40.25 -13.94
C SER A 45 21.52 39.04 -13.05
N LEU A 46 22.75 38.51 -13.14
CA LEU A 46 23.36 37.57 -12.23
C LEU A 46 23.16 37.95 -10.75
N ASP A 47 23.12 36.91 -9.91
CA ASP A 47 23.39 36.93 -8.47
C ASP A 47 22.53 37.85 -7.58
N HIS A 48 21.34 37.37 -7.22
CA HIS A 48 20.82 37.56 -5.86
C HIS A 48 19.98 36.37 -5.39
N ARG A 49 20.65 35.47 -4.68
CA ARG A 49 20.11 34.52 -3.71
C ARG A 49 19.21 35.29 -2.74
N THR A 50 17.88 35.25 -2.93
CA THR A 50 16.92 35.81 -1.98
C THR A 50 16.17 34.68 -1.29
N ASP A 51 16.53 34.55 -0.03
CA ASP A 51 16.15 33.67 1.05
C ASP A 51 14.69 33.89 1.49
N ARG A 52 13.72 33.74 0.58
CA ARG A 52 12.28 33.75 0.93
C ARG A 52 11.70 32.36 0.68
N GLY A 53 11.75 31.54 1.73
CA GLY A 53 11.31 30.15 1.70
C GLY A 53 9.84 29.99 1.27
N TRP A 54 9.55 28.88 0.60
CA TRP A 54 8.21 28.48 0.18
C TRP A 54 7.20 28.54 1.34
N PRO A 55 6.04 29.21 1.17
CA PRO A 55 5.06 29.40 2.24
C PRO A 55 4.57 28.10 2.89
N ASP A 56 4.40 27.03 2.11
CA ASP A 56 3.96 25.72 2.62
C ASP A 56 4.97 25.15 3.65
N THR A 57 6.28 25.34 3.40
CA THR A 57 7.33 24.85 4.31
C THR A 57 7.40 25.69 5.58
N GLN A 58 7.10 26.99 5.51
CA GLN A 58 7.00 27.86 6.69
C GLN A 58 5.83 27.45 7.59
N ALA A 59 4.65 27.19 7.00
CA ALA A 59 3.48 26.69 7.71
C ALA A 59 3.76 25.36 8.42
N LEU A 60 4.36 24.41 7.71
CA LEU A 60 4.74 23.10 8.25
C LEU A 60 5.76 23.22 9.39
N ASN A 61 6.78 24.07 9.24
CA ASN A 61 7.77 24.32 10.29
C ASN A 61 7.14 24.99 11.53
N LEU A 62 6.18 25.90 11.35
CA LEU A 62 5.43 26.47 12.46
C LEU A 62 4.65 25.40 13.22
N LEU A 63 3.91 24.54 12.51
CA LEU A 63 3.18 23.42 13.12
C LEU A 63 4.12 22.44 13.84
N LEU A 64 5.30 22.16 13.24
CA LEU A 64 6.32 21.30 13.83
C LEU A 64 6.89 21.90 15.12
N ASN A 65 7.15 23.20 15.14
CA ASN A 65 7.59 23.90 16.34
C ASN A 65 6.50 23.87 17.42
N ILE A 66 5.24 24.08 17.05
CA ILE A 66 4.13 24.06 18.02
C ILE A 66 3.98 22.67 18.66
N ILE A 67 3.99 21.60 17.88
CA ILE A 67 3.79 20.26 18.44
C ILE A 67 4.96 19.76 19.30
N THR A 68 6.16 20.29 19.04
CA THR A 68 7.37 19.98 19.82
C THR A 68 7.56 20.89 21.03
N THR A 69 6.84 22.02 21.12
CA THR A 69 6.89 22.89 22.30
C THR A 69 6.25 22.23 23.53
N GLY A 70 6.95 22.28 24.66
CA GLY A 70 6.56 21.63 25.91
C GLY A 70 7.36 20.34 26.15
N THR A 71 8.60 20.47 26.64
CA THR A 71 9.54 19.34 26.77
C THR A 71 9.36 18.51 28.04
N ILE A 72 8.49 18.90 28.97
CA ILE A 72 8.34 18.24 30.27
C ILE A 72 6.91 17.68 30.42
N PRO A 73 6.71 16.34 30.47
CA PRO A 73 5.44 15.75 30.88
C PRO A 73 5.06 16.24 32.29
N PRO A 74 3.78 16.54 32.60
CA PRO A 74 2.56 16.27 31.83
C PRO A 74 2.01 17.51 31.10
N THR A 75 2.86 18.31 30.46
CA THR A 75 2.39 19.50 29.72
C THR A 75 1.53 19.09 28.51
N PRO A 76 0.33 19.67 28.33
CA PRO A 76 -0.52 19.37 27.19
C PRO A 76 0.14 19.81 25.86
N VAL A 77 -0.09 19.04 24.81
CA VAL A 77 0.44 19.31 23.46
C VAL A 77 -0.63 19.98 22.60
N TYR A 78 -0.26 21.00 21.84
CA TYR A 78 -1.13 21.58 20.82
C TYR A 78 -1.06 20.77 19.54
N VAL A 79 -2.19 20.18 19.14
CA VAL A 79 -2.28 19.32 17.97
C VAL A 79 -2.70 20.14 16.74
N PRO A 80 -1.98 20.03 15.61
CA PRO A 80 -2.45 20.56 14.33
C PRO A 80 -3.89 20.16 14.02
N SER A 81 -4.65 21.07 13.38
CA SER A 81 -6.03 20.77 12.97
C SER A 81 -6.07 19.58 11.99
N PRO A 82 -7.20 18.85 11.93
CA PRO A 82 -7.33 17.68 11.04
C PRO A 82 -7.01 18.01 9.58
N GLN A 83 -7.33 19.21 9.11
CA GLN A 83 -7.07 19.62 7.74
C GLN A 83 -5.59 19.85 7.44
N HIS A 84 -4.86 20.42 8.40
CA HIS A 84 -3.40 20.55 8.27
C HIS A 84 -2.73 19.17 8.19
N LEU A 85 -3.21 18.21 8.98
CA LEU A 85 -2.72 16.83 8.93
C LEU A 85 -3.11 16.14 7.61
N ALA A 86 -4.33 16.34 7.12
CA ALA A 86 -4.79 15.81 5.84
C ALA A 86 -3.97 16.35 4.65
N LEU A 87 -3.63 17.65 4.69
CA LEU A 87 -2.79 18.30 3.70
C LEU A 87 -1.35 17.78 3.76
N ALA A 88 -0.77 17.68 4.96
CA ALA A 88 0.57 17.13 5.17
C ALA A 88 0.68 15.69 4.62
N ALA A 89 -0.34 14.86 4.84
CA ALA A 89 -0.38 13.50 4.29
C ALA A 89 -0.48 13.50 2.75
N THR A 90 -1.21 14.46 2.16
CA THR A 90 -1.25 14.64 0.70
C THR A 90 0.13 15.02 0.15
N PHE A 91 0.89 15.87 0.83
CA PHE A 91 2.24 16.28 0.39
C PHE A 91 3.23 15.12 0.30
N LEU A 92 3.04 14.03 1.05
CA LEU A 92 3.90 12.84 0.97
C LEU A 92 3.85 12.16 -0.40
N VAL A 93 2.71 12.24 -1.10
CA VAL A 93 2.46 11.49 -2.33
C VAL A 93 2.15 12.37 -3.53
N HIS A 94 1.66 13.59 -3.34
CA HIS A 94 1.22 14.40 -4.46
C HIS A 94 2.37 14.69 -5.44
N PRO A 95 2.19 14.51 -6.76
CA PRO A 95 3.30 14.68 -7.70
C PRO A 95 3.91 16.08 -7.69
N SER A 96 3.15 17.15 -7.39
CA SER A 96 3.72 18.52 -7.34
C SER A 96 4.69 18.77 -6.19
N THR A 97 4.66 17.96 -5.14
CA THR A 97 5.58 18.04 -3.98
C THR A 97 6.62 16.93 -4.00
N THR A 98 6.51 16.00 -4.95
CA THR A 98 7.38 14.83 -5.05
C THR A 98 8.03 14.75 -6.44
N THR A 99 7.54 13.88 -7.32
CA THR A 99 8.20 13.57 -8.60
C THR A 99 8.17 14.68 -9.65
N ARG A 100 7.29 15.68 -9.50
CA ARG A 100 7.18 16.87 -10.35
C ARG A 100 7.45 18.16 -9.56
N ALA A 101 8.14 18.07 -8.42
CA ALA A 101 8.57 19.24 -7.67
C ALA A 101 9.49 20.12 -8.53
N LYS A 102 9.21 21.42 -8.58
CA LYS A 102 9.97 22.40 -9.37
C LYS A 102 11.07 23.07 -8.55
N THR A 103 10.92 23.10 -7.23
CA THR A 103 11.85 23.76 -6.31
C THR A 103 12.30 22.80 -5.21
N ALA A 104 13.50 22.99 -4.67
CA ALA A 104 14.03 22.20 -3.56
C ALA A 104 13.14 22.30 -2.30
N GLU A 105 12.50 23.44 -2.11
CA GLU A 105 11.60 23.69 -0.97
C GLU A 105 10.29 22.89 -1.07
N GLN A 106 9.80 22.61 -2.30
CA GLN A 106 8.64 21.73 -2.51
C GLN A 106 8.98 20.27 -2.19
N GLU A 107 10.20 19.84 -2.50
CA GLU A 107 10.70 18.52 -2.11
C GLU A 107 10.85 18.42 -0.58
N GLU A 108 11.37 19.48 0.06
CA GLU A 108 11.47 19.57 1.52
C GLU A 108 10.11 19.50 2.23
N ALA A 109 9.06 20.09 1.64
CA ALA A 109 7.71 20.04 2.21
C ALA A 109 7.23 18.61 2.49
N SER A 110 7.57 17.64 1.64
CA SER A 110 7.23 16.22 1.86
C SER A 110 7.94 15.66 3.12
N ASN A 111 9.21 16.00 3.31
CA ASN A 111 10.01 15.53 4.45
C ASN A 111 9.55 16.17 5.78
N VAL A 112 9.26 17.47 5.78
CA VAL A 112 8.74 18.17 6.97
C VAL A 112 7.35 17.66 7.33
N SER A 113 6.50 17.38 6.32
CA SER A 113 5.19 16.78 6.53
C SER A 113 5.26 15.43 7.21
N LEU A 114 6.16 14.54 6.78
CA LEU A 114 6.32 13.23 7.40
C LEU A 114 6.73 13.34 8.88
N ARG A 115 7.63 14.28 9.21
CA ARG A 115 8.04 14.53 10.59
C ARG A 115 6.87 15.02 11.44
N LEU A 116 6.11 15.99 10.93
CA LEU A 116 4.93 16.52 11.62
C LEU A 116 3.90 15.41 11.90
N LEU A 117 3.61 14.60 10.89
CA LEU A 117 2.65 13.50 10.95
C LEU A 117 3.05 12.42 11.97
N ARG A 118 4.32 12.00 11.95
CA ARG A 118 4.85 11.03 12.92
C ARG A 118 4.82 11.58 14.33
N LEU A 119 5.24 12.82 14.55
CA LEU A 119 5.19 13.46 15.87
C LEU A 119 3.76 13.62 16.39
N ALA A 120 2.81 13.95 15.51
CA ALA A 120 1.39 14.04 15.89
C ALA A 120 0.86 12.70 16.38
N ASN A 121 1.14 11.63 15.63
CA ASN A 121 0.73 10.28 16.00
C ASN A 121 1.43 9.80 17.30
N THR A 122 2.75 9.99 17.43
CA THR A 122 3.53 9.52 18.59
C THR A 122 3.25 10.30 19.87
N ILE A 123 3.06 11.63 19.81
CA ILE A 123 2.92 12.47 21.00
C ILE A 123 1.47 12.54 21.48
N ALA A 124 0.53 12.79 20.57
CA ALA A 124 -0.88 13.00 20.91
C ALA A 124 -1.72 11.71 20.77
N GLY A 125 -1.27 10.75 19.99
CA GLY A 125 -2.05 9.56 19.65
C GLY A 125 -3.08 9.84 18.55
N PRO A 126 -3.47 8.81 17.79
CA PRO A 126 -4.37 8.94 16.65
C PRO A 126 -5.77 9.44 17.01
N VAL A 127 -6.31 9.01 18.17
CA VAL A 127 -7.64 9.43 18.63
C VAL A 127 -7.62 10.90 19.05
N SER A 128 -6.68 11.32 19.89
CA SER A 128 -6.62 12.70 20.37
C SER A 128 -6.19 13.68 19.27
N ALA A 129 -5.38 13.23 18.31
CA ALA A 129 -5.01 14.02 17.14
C ALA A 129 -6.13 14.10 16.08
N LYS A 130 -7.29 13.48 16.33
CA LYS A 130 -8.43 13.44 15.40
C LYS A 130 -8.02 12.91 14.01
N LEU A 131 -7.10 11.94 13.93
CA LEU A 131 -6.64 11.37 12.64
C LEU A 131 -7.78 10.65 11.90
N GLY A 132 -8.76 10.12 12.64
CA GLY A 132 -10.01 9.65 12.08
C GLY A 132 -10.70 10.70 11.22
N ILE A 133 -10.73 11.98 11.63
CA ILE A 133 -11.32 13.04 10.82
C ILE A 133 -10.37 13.43 9.67
N ALA A 134 -9.08 13.60 9.96
CA ALA A 134 -8.07 14.04 8.98
C ALA A 134 -7.97 13.10 7.77
N PHE A 135 -8.02 11.79 7.98
CA PHE A 135 -7.77 10.78 6.94
C PHE A 135 -9.07 10.16 6.40
N SER A 136 -10.11 10.98 6.25
CA SER A 136 -11.40 10.55 5.70
C SER A 136 -11.40 10.70 4.17
N PHE A 137 -11.77 9.66 3.43
CA PHE A 137 -11.89 9.74 1.97
C PHE A 137 -13.24 10.34 1.56
N THR A 138 -13.23 11.35 0.69
CA THR A 138 -14.41 12.18 0.38
C THR A 138 -14.82 12.14 -1.11
N HIS A 139 -14.19 11.28 -1.91
CA HIS A 139 -14.41 11.18 -3.36
C HIS A 139 -15.91 11.10 -3.76
N PHE A 140 -16.71 10.34 -3.01
CA PHE A 140 -18.16 10.20 -3.29
C PHE A 140 -19.05 11.21 -2.57
N GLU A 141 -18.52 11.96 -1.60
CA GLU A 141 -19.30 12.97 -0.86
C GLU A 141 -19.55 14.22 -1.69
N ALA A 142 -18.55 14.66 -2.46
CA ALA A 142 -18.66 15.81 -3.36
C ALA A 142 -19.73 15.59 -4.46
N SER A 143 -19.88 14.35 -4.93
CA SER A 143 -20.89 13.99 -5.94
C SER A 143 -22.32 13.94 -5.36
N ARG A 144 -22.48 13.49 -4.11
CA ARG A 144 -23.80 13.34 -3.45
C ARG A 144 -24.40 14.66 -2.97
N HIS A 145 -23.60 15.69 -2.73
CA HIS A 145 -24.08 17.02 -2.33
C HIS A 145 -24.72 17.82 -3.49
N GLY A 146 -24.61 17.38 -4.74
CA GLY A 146 -25.20 18.04 -5.91
C GLY A 146 -26.74 18.01 -6.01
N ARG A 147 -27.48 17.37 -5.07
CA ARG A 147 -28.95 17.23 -5.19
C ARG A 147 -29.78 17.39 -3.91
N ARG A 148 -29.20 17.90 -2.81
CA ARG A 148 -29.99 18.31 -1.64
C ARG A 148 -29.68 19.76 -1.27
N ARG A 149 -30.33 20.69 -1.98
CA ARG A 149 -30.80 21.91 -1.30
C ARG A 149 -31.85 21.45 -0.29
N ARG A 150 -31.45 21.22 0.96
CA ARG A 150 -32.36 21.16 2.10
C ARG A 150 -31.91 22.20 3.12
N ALA A 151 -32.94 22.88 3.62
CA ALA A 151 -32.92 24.02 4.50
C ALA A 151 -31.95 23.87 5.68
N ASP A 152 -31.20 24.96 5.92
CA ASP A 152 -31.05 25.61 7.22
C ASP A 152 -31.28 24.70 8.43
N ASP A 153 -30.26 23.89 8.74
CA ASP A 153 -29.97 23.50 10.12
C ASP A 153 -28.60 24.13 10.42
N GLU A 154 -28.62 25.29 11.08
CA GLU A 154 -27.44 25.89 11.72
C GLU A 154 -26.99 24.99 12.88
N GLN A 155 -26.39 23.84 12.57
CA GLN A 155 -25.41 23.27 13.50
C GLN A 155 -24.15 24.15 13.42
N PRO A 156 -23.58 24.58 14.56
CA PRO A 156 -22.32 25.31 14.54
C PRO A 156 -21.29 24.40 13.88
N GLN A 157 -20.88 24.74 12.65
CA GLN A 157 -19.75 24.07 12.01
C GLN A 157 -18.52 24.36 12.88
N ASP A 158 -17.90 23.30 13.36
CA ASP A 158 -16.60 23.39 14.03
C ASP A 158 -15.62 24.01 13.03
N ASP A 159 -15.07 25.18 13.33
CA ASP A 159 -14.20 25.94 12.41
C ASP A 159 -12.99 25.11 11.97
N ASP A 160 -12.57 24.15 12.82
CA ASP A 160 -11.55 23.12 12.57
C ASP A 160 -11.85 22.22 11.35
N THR A 161 -13.08 22.21 10.82
CA THR A 161 -13.52 21.37 9.68
C THR A 161 -13.77 22.12 8.37
N LYS A 162 -13.67 23.47 8.36
CA LYS A 162 -13.81 24.27 7.13
C LYS A 162 -12.59 24.11 6.21
N PRO A 163 -12.70 23.49 5.03
CA PRO A 163 -11.55 23.15 4.19
C PRO A 163 -10.73 24.39 3.80
N LEU A 164 -9.39 24.29 3.93
CA LEU A 164 -8.45 25.28 3.39
C LEU A 164 -8.75 25.56 1.93
N ASN A 165 -8.66 26.82 1.50
CA ASN A 165 -8.87 27.24 0.11
C ASN A 165 -7.62 26.96 -0.75
N LEU A 166 -7.17 25.72 -0.73
CA LEU A 166 -6.02 25.21 -1.46
C LEU A 166 -6.44 23.96 -2.22
N ASP A 167 -6.15 23.90 -3.53
CA ASP A 167 -6.52 22.75 -4.36
C ASP A 167 -5.99 21.42 -3.81
N LEU A 168 -4.76 21.42 -3.26
CA LEU A 168 -4.13 20.25 -2.63
C LEU A 168 -4.82 19.82 -1.32
N ALA A 169 -5.59 20.70 -0.67
CA ALA A 169 -6.41 20.37 0.48
C ALA A 169 -7.85 19.97 0.10
N GLN A 170 -8.24 20.20 -1.16
CA GLN A 170 -9.60 19.98 -1.67
C GLN A 170 -9.58 18.97 -2.83
N SER A 171 -9.80 19.41 -4.07
CA SER A 171 -9.98 18.56 -5.25
C SER A 171 -8.73 17.80 -5.70
N ALA A 172 -7.53 18.28 -5.40
CA ALA A 172 -6.28 17.59 -5.70
C ALA A 172 -5.70 16.80 -4.52
N SER A 173 -6.42 16.73 -3.38
CA SER A 173 -6.00 15.93 -2.24
C SER A 173 -6.05 14.42 -2.52
N VAL A 174 -5.23 13.64 -1.82
CA VAL A 174 -5.27 12.16 -1.94
C VAL A 174 -6.65 11.61 -1.53
N TRP A 175 -7.28 12.28 -0.55
CA TRP A 175 -8.57 11.92 0.04
C TRP A 175 -9.76 12.13 -0.89
N SER A 176 -9.68 13.13 -1.77
CA SER A 176 -10.73 13.41 -2.75
C SER A 176 -10.50 12.71 -4.09
N ARG A 177 -9.25 12.38 -4.41
CA ARG A 177 -8.86 11.77 -5.69
C ARG A 177 -8.93 10.24 -5.68
N ALA A 178 -8.53 9.60 -4.59
CA ALA A 178 -8.68 8.15 -4.47
C ALA A 178 -10.15 7.80 -4.18
N GLU A 179 -10.67 6.73 -4.80
CA GLU A 179 -12.05 6.28 -4.57
C GLU A 179 -12.30 5.93 -3.09
N ASP A 180 -11.38 5.20 -2.48
CA ASP A 180 -11.34 4.81 -1.08
C ASP A 180 -9.89 4.44 -0.68
N PHE A 181 -9.68 4.07 0.59
CA PHE A 181 -8.37 3.65 1.09
C PHE A 181 -7.78 2.48 0.27
N TRP A 182 -8.59 1.48 -0.06
CA TRP A 182 -8.13 0.29 -0.77
C TRP A 182 -7.77 0.58 -2.22
N HIS A 183 -8.37 1.59 -2.85
CA HIS A 183 -7.90 2.11 -4.14
C HIS A 183 -6.48 2.67 -4.03
N ALA A 184 -6.18 3.48 -3.01
CA ALA A 184 -4.84 4.00 -2.79
C ALA A 184 -3.82 2.87 -2.48
N VAL A 185 -4.21 1.87 -1.67
CA VAL A 185 -3.38 0.69 -1.37
C VAL A 185 -3.07 -0.11 -2.64
N GLY A 186 -4.08 -0.42 -3.45
CA GLY A 186 -3.90 -1.17 -4.69
C GLY A 186 -3.02 -0.42 -5.70
N TRP A 187 -3.20 0.89 -5.82
CA TRP A 187 -2.34 1.73 -6.67
C TRP A 187 -0.89 1.78 -6.16
N ALA A 188 -0.68 1.92 -4.85
CA ALA A 188 0.64 1.89 -4.23
C ALA A 188 1.36 0.55 -4.53
N PHE A 189 0.67 -0.58 -4.38
CA PHE A 189 1.26 -1.88 -4.68
C PHE A 189 1.48 -2.12 -6.18
N ASN A 190 0.61 -1.64 -7.07
CA ASN A 190 0.89 -1.61 -8.50
C ASN A 190 2.16 -0.79 -8.81
N CYS A 191 2.33 0.36 -8.14
CA CYS A 191 3.55 1.17 -8.27
C CYS A 191 4.80 0.39 -7.80
N SER A 192 4.70 -0.43 -6.76
CA SER A 192 5.82 -1.24 -6.25
C SER A 192 6.41 -2.19 -7.30
N VAL A 193 5.59 -2.64 -8.25
CA VAL A 193 6.00 -3.54 -9.33
C VAL A 193 6.34 -2.76 -10.61
N LEU A 194 5.50 -1.79 -11.01
CA LEU A 194 5.59 -1.15 -12.32
C LEU A 194 6.34 0.20 -12.32
N HIS A 195 6.32 0.93 -11.21
CA HIS A 195 6.68 2.35 -11.16
C HIS A 195 7.54 2.68 -9.94
N ARG A 196 8.80 2.24 -9.96
CA ARG A 196 9.73 2.37 -8.83
C ARG A 196 9.89 3.80 -8.30
N GLU A 197 9.98 4.80 -9.17
CA GLU A 197 10.07 6.23 -8.78
C GLU A 197 8.85 6.69 -7.96
N ARG A 198 7.65 6.19 -8.29
CA ARG A 198 6.42 6.50 -7.55
C ARG A 198 6.28 5.64 -6.30
N TRP A 199 6.74 4.40 -6.36
CA TRP A 199 6.76 3.49 -5.21
C TRP A 199 7.50 4.09 -4.02
N GLU A 200 8.65 4.75 -4.21
CA GLU A 200 9.39 5.37 -3.11
C GLU A 200 8.55 6.37 -2.31
N LYS A 201 7.60 7.06 -2.95
CA LYS A 201 6.72 8.04 -2.30
C LYS A 201 5.48 7.36 -1.70
N TRP A 202 4.88 6.43 -2.43
CA TRP A 202 3.74 5.65 -1.95
C TRP A 202 4.09 4.71 -0.80
N GLN A 203 5.30 4.19 -0.76
CA GLN A 203 5.82 3.38 0.33
C GLN A 203 5.85 4.18 1.62
N ILE A 204 6.40 5.40 1.61
CA ILE A 204 6.47 6.27 2.79
C ILE A 204 5.07 6.57 3.32
N TRP A 205 4.14 6.90 2.43
CA TRP A 205 2.75 7.17 2.81
C TRP A 205 2.04 5.93 3.35
N LEU A 206 2.17 4.79 2.67
CA LEU A 206 1.51 3.54 3.08
C LEU A 206 2.08 3.01 4.39
N GLU A 207 3.39 3.13 4.60
CA GLU A 207 4.05 2.79 5.86
C GLU A 207 3.52 3.64 7.01
N TYR A 208 3.42 4.96 6.83
CA TYR A 208 2.81 5.86 7.81
C TYR A 208 1.33 5.54 8.05
N MET A 209 0.57 5.24 7.00
CA MET A 209 -0.84 4.84 7.17
C MET A 209 -0.96 3.54 7.96
N CYS A 210 -0.10 2.54 7.73
CA CYS A 210 -0.08 1.33 8.56
C CYS A 210 0.27 1.64 10.02
N GLU A 211 1.26 2.51 10.29
CA GLU A 211 1.60 2.96 11.66
C GLU A 211 0.36 3.56 12.35
N VAL A 212 -0.34 4.48 11.69
CA VAL A 212 -1.54 5.14 12.24
C VAL A 212 -2.69 4.16 12.45
N LEU A 213 -2.93 3.24 11.52
CA LEU A 213 -4.00 2.26 11.61
C LEU A 213 -3.76 1.26 12.76
N GLU A 214 -2.53 0.80 12.92
CA GLU A 214 -2.11 -0.06 14.03
C GLU A 214 -2.23 0.66 15.37
N ASP A 215 -1.73 1.90 15.46
CA ASP A 215 -1.82 2.70 16.68
C ASP A 215 -3.26 3.02 17.08
N ASP A 216 -4.12 3.39 16.12
CA ASP A 216 -5.54 3.71 16.37
C ASP A 216 -6.30 2.47 16.86
N TRP A 217 -6.07 1.33 16.21
CA TRP A 217 -6.65 0.07 16.60
C TRP A 217 -6.21 -0.35 18.02
N ASN A 218 -4.91 -0.28 18.30
CA ASN A 218 -4.35 -0.64 19.60
C ASN A 218 -4.77 0.33 20.70
N GLU A 219 -4.84 1.63 20.42
CA GLU A 219 -5.35 2.63 21.38
C GLU A 219 -6.80 2.34 21.73
N ARG A 220 -7.65 2.04 20.75
CA ARG A 220 -9.06 1.73 20.95
C ARG A 220 -9.29 0.41 21.68
N LYS A 221 -8.48 -0.62 21.41
CA LYS A 221 -8.46 -1.85 22.22
C LYS A 221 -8.17 -1.54 23.68
N ARG A 222 -7.11 -0.77 23.97
CA ARG A 222 -6.79 -0.34 25.34
C ARG A 222 -7.91 0.48 26.01
N MET A 223 -8.65 1.28 25.24
CA MET A 223 -9.82 2.02 25.73
C MET A 223 -11.01 1.09 26.02
N GLY A 224 -11.22 0.07 25.18
CA GLY A 224 -12.23 -0.98 25.33
C GLY A 224 -12.03 -1.82 26.59
N ASP A 225 -10.81 -2.29 26.83
CA ASP A 225 -10.44 -3.08 28.02
C ASP A 225 -10.74 -2.35 29.34
N ARG A 226 -10.68 -1.02 29.33
CA ARG A 226 -10.98 -0.17 30.50
C ARG A 226 -12.48 0.03 30.72
N ASN A 227 -13.32 -0.16 29.71
CA ASN A 227 -14.76 0.14 29.71
C ASN A 227 -15.60 -1.06 29.23
N THR A 228 -15.85 -2.02 30.13
CA THR A 228 -16.50 -3.33 29.90
C THR A 228 -17.91 -3.33 29.29
N ASN A 229 -18.55 -2.17 29.06
CA ASN A 229 -19.93 -2.06 28.54
C ASN A 229 -20.05 -1.34 27.17
N ILE A 230 -18.95 -0.85 26.58
CA ILE A 230 -18.95 -0.06 25.32
C ILE A 230 -18.03 -0.67 24.24
N ASP A 231 -17.50 -1.86 24.50
CA ASP A 231 -16.30 -2.41 23.85
C ASP A 231 -16.36 -2.40 22.31
N HIS A 232 -17.43 -2.95 21.73
CA HIS A 232 -17.57 -3.00 20.26
C HIS A 232 -17.81 -1.64 19.60
N LYS A 233 -18.33 -0.62 20.31
CA LYS A 233 -18.56 0.70 19.68
C LYS A 233 -17.24 1.42 19.46
N VAL A 234 -16.37 1.41 20.45
CA VAL A 234 -15.06 2.08 20.39
C VAL A 234 -14.20 1.49 19.25
N LEU A 235 -14.24 0.16 19.08
CA LEU A 235 -13.55 -0.55 17.99
C LEU A 235 -14.18 -0.29 16.62
N LYS A 236 -15.51 -0.15 16.53
CA LYS A 236 -16.20 0.22 15.27
C LYS A 236 -15.87 1.64 14.82
N ASP A 237 -15.54 2.52 15.75
CA ASP A 237 -15.10 3.88 15.43
C ASP A 237 -13.62 3.93 14.98
N SER A 238 -12.93 2.79 14.91
CA SER A 238 -11.54 2.72 14.43
C SER A 238 -11.40 3.06 12.95
N LEU A 239 -10.25 3.61 12.61
CA LEU A 239 -9.92 4.04 11.26
C LEU A 239 -9.93 2.86 10.27
N ILE A 240 -9.37 1.71 10.68
CA ILE A 240 -9.36 0.49 9.86
C ILE A 240 -10.77 -0.05 9.63
N PHE A 241 -11.60 -0.11 10.67
CA PHE A 241 -12.98 -0.59 10.52
C PHE A 241 -13.77 0.32 9.59
N ARG A 242 -13.59 1.64 9.71
CA ARG A 242 -14.18 2.59 8.79
C ARG A 242 -13.76 2.33 7.33
N TYR A 243 -12.47 2.16 7.04
CA TYR A 243 -12.00 1.84 5.69
C TYR A 243 -12.52 0.50 5.16
N ILE A 244 -12.71 -0.49 6.03
CA ILE A 244 -13.41 -1.73 5.66
C ILE A 244 -14.85 -1.39 5.26
N THR A 245 -15.60 -0.64 6.06
CA THR A 245 -17.02 -0.34 5.79
C THR A 245 -17.28 0.58 4.61
N GLU A 246 -16.40 1.57 4.37
CA GLU A 246 -16.53 2.57 3.30
C GLU A 246 -16.12 2.04 1.92
N THR A 247 -15.58 0.82 1.86
CA THR A 247 -15.15 0.20 0.61
C THR A 247 -16.30 0.12 -0.41
N THR A 248 -16.02 0.59 -1.62
CA THR A 248 -17.00 0.76 -2.71
C THR A 248 -17.62 -0.52 -3.29
N ALA A 249 -17.12 -1.71 -2.92
CA ALA A 249 -17.45 -2.98 -3.58
C ALA A 249 -18.67 -3.76 -3.07
N GLY A 250 -19.53 -3.18 -2.22
CA GLY A 250 -20.78 -3.81 -1.79
C GLY A 250 -20.58 -5.26 -1.27
N TYR A 251 -21.22 -6.24 -1.91
CA TYR A 251 -21.11 -7.67 -1.53
C TYR A 251 -19.71 -8.28 -1.82
N GLY A 252 -18.94 -7.72 -2.76
CA GLY A 252 -17.59 -8.17 -3.12
C GLY A 252 -16.47 -7.50 -2.32
N ARG A 253 -16.82 -6.79 -1.24
CA ARG A 253 -15.95 -5.93 -0.44
C ARG A 253 -14.69 -6.63 0.06
N ASN A 254 -14.84 -7.70 0.83
CA ASN A 254 -13.71 -8.37 1.47
C ASN A 254 -12.74 -8.90 0.40
N ARG A 255 -13.25 -9.43 -0.72
CA ARG A 255 -12.41 -9.85 -1.86
C ARG A 255 -11.71 -8.67 -2.56
N ARG A 256 -12.33 -7.50 -2.68
CA ARG A 256 -11.66 -6.29 -3.25
C ARG A 256 -10.52 -5.83 -2.35
N ILE A 257 -10.71 -5.88 -1.04
CA ILE A 257 -9.65 -5.57 -0.05
C ILE A 257 -8.42 -6.46 -0.30
N LEU A 258 -8.64 -7.77 -0.43
CA LEU A 258 -7.53 -8.70 -0.70
C LEU A 258 -6.91 -8.48 -2.09
N ARG A 259 -7.69 -8.19 -3.14
CA ARG A 259 -7.14 -7.82 -4.45
C ARG A 259 -6.30 -6.54 -4.42
N ALA A 260 -6.67 -5.57 -3.57
CA ALA A 260 -5.86 -4.37 -3.37
C ALA A 260 -4.52 -4.71 -2.69
N ILE A 261 -4.55 -5.50 -1.62
CA ILE A 261 -3.33 -5.93 -0.91
C ILE A 261 -2.42 -6.75 -1.83
N PHE A 262 -2.98 -7.67 -2.60
CA PHE A 262 -2.23 -8.53 -3.53
C PHE A 262 -2.10 -7.96 -4.95
N ALA A 263 -2.27 -6.65 -5.13
CA ALA A 263 -2.05 -6.02 -6.42
C ALA A 263 -0.59 -6.25 -6.88
N ASP A 264 -0.48 -6.77 -8.10
CA ASP A 264 0.73 -7.33 -8.70
C ASP A 264 1.21 -6.54 -9.93
N GLY A 265 0.56 -5.42 -10.26
CA GLY A 265 0.82 -4.70 -11.51
C GLY A 265 0.29 -5.40 -12.76
N GLY A 266 -0.46 -6.50 -12.62
CA GLY A 266 -1.14 -7.16 -13.73
C GLY A 266 -2.21 -6.27 -14.36
N SER A 267 -2.64 -6.59 -15.59
CA SER A 267 -3.61 -5.78 -16.32
C SER A 267 -4.96 -5.66 -15.60
N THR A 268 -5.38 -6.69 -14.85
CA THR A 268 -6.57 -6.65 -13.99
C THR A 268 -6.40 -5.68 -12.83
N SER A 269 -5.27 -5.78 -12.13
CA SER A 269 -4.92 -4.97 -10.96
C SER A 269 -4.75 -3.49 -11.31
N VAL A 270 -4.12 -3.18 -12.45
CA VAL A 270 -3.96 -1.80 -12.94
C VAL A 270 -5.28 -1.19 -13.40
N ASN A 271 -6.17 -2.00 -13.98
CA ASN A 271 -7.48 -1.53 -14.42
C ASN A 271 -8.43 -1.23 -13.25
N GLU A 272 -8.35 -2.02 -12.18
CA GLU A 272 -9.14 -1.86 -10.95
C GLU A 272 -8.57 -0.75 -10.06
N PHE A 273 -7.25 -0.67 -9.92
CA PHE A 273 -6.56 0.32 -9.08
C PHE A 273 -5.67 1.21 -9.95
N ARG A 274 -6.27 2.29 -10.47
CA ARG A 274 -5.65 3.21 -11.44
C ARG A 274 -4.86 4.31 -10.72
N GLU A 275 -4.17 5.14 -11.52
CA GLU A 275 -3.52 6.35 -11.04
C GLU A 275 -4.47 7.18 -10.17
N VAL A 276 -4.04 7.47 -8.93
CA VAL A 276 -4.79 8.34 -8.00
C VAL A 276 -4.73 9.78 -8.49
N PHE A 277 -3.56 10.26 -8.90
CA PHE A 277 -3.41 11.62 -9.40
C PHE A 277 -3.48 11.67 -10.93
N HIS A 278 -4.01 12.77 -11.45
CA HIS A 278 -4.10 12.93 -12.89
C HIS A 278 -2.70 13.05 -13.52
N HIS A 279 -2.43 12.18 -14.50
CA HIS A 279 -1.14 12.08 -15.18
C HIS A 279 0.04 11.92 -14.19
N GLU A 280 -0.15 11.05 -13.20
CA GLU A 280 0.82 10.81 -12.14
C GLU A 280 2.16 10.30 -12.69
N LEU A 281 2.09 9.48 -13.74
CA LEU A 281 3.25 8.88 -14.41
C LEU A 281 3.92 9.79 -15.44
N LYS A 282 3.33 10.95 -15.75
CA LYS A 282 3.89 11.87 -16.75
C LYS A 282 5.12 12.57 -16.18
N LYS A 283 6.29 12.28 -16.75
CA LYS A 283 7.54 12.97 -16.42
C LYS A 283 7.45 14.46 -16.79
N PRO A 284 8.09 15.36 -16.02
CA PRO A 284 8.20 16.76 -16.42
C PRO A 284 8.88 16.80 -17.79
N ASN A 285 8.29 17.52 -18.75
CA ASN A 285 8.93 17.75 -20.03
C ASN A 285 10.27 18.43 -19.72
N GLN A 286 11.39 17.77 -20.08
CA GLN A 286 12.63 18.51 -20.24
C GLN A 286 12.32 19.54 -21.31
N ASP A 287 12.37 20.82 -20.95
CA ASP A 287 12.36 21.91 -21.91
C ASP A 287 13.49 21.59 -22.88
N LYS A 288 13.11 21.02 -24.04
CA LYS A 288 13.98 21.04 -25.19
C LYS A 288 14.17 22.52 -25.39
N ASN A 289 15.36 23.01 -25.02
CA ASN A 289 15.85 24.31 -25.41
C ASN A 289 15.66 24.40 -26.93
N THR A 290 14.49 24.85 -27.37
CA THR A 290 14.30 25.51 -28.64
C THR A 290 15.12 26.76 -28.48
N LYS A 291 16.44 26.62 -28.70
CA LYS A 291 17.31 27.72 -29.01
C LYS A 291 16.57 28.45 -30.12
N LYS A 292 15.90 29.54 -29.77
CA LYS A 292 15.31 30.45 -30.74
C LYS A 292 16.45 30.73 -31.70
N ARG A 293 16.29 30.25 -32.93
CA ARG A 293 17.25 30.48 -33.99
C ARG A 293 17.33 32.00 -34.08
N GLU A 294 18.46 32.58 -33.71
CA GLU A 294 18.70 34.01 -33.96
C GLU A 294 18.67 34.15 -35.48
N VAL A 295 17.52 34.56 -36.00
CA VAL A 295 17.37 34.88 -37.42
C VAL A 295 18.17 36.16 -37.63
N GLN A 296 19.19 36.08 -38.49
CA GLN A 296 20.01 37.22 -38.88
C GLN A 296 19.12 38.30 -39.49
N VAL A 297 18.97 39.42 -38.79
CA VAL A 297 18.26 40.60 -39.26
C VAL A 297 19.21 41.34 -40.21
N ASN A 298 18.85 41.42 -41.50
CA ASN A 298 19.62 42.18 -42.48
C ASN A 298 18.86 43.47 -42.84
N ILE A 299 19.27 44.57 -42.23
CA ILE A 299 18.57 45.87 -42.30
C ILE A 299 18.73 46.50 -43.69
N ASP A 300 19.78 46.17 -44.43
CA ASP A 300 20.06 46.74 -45.75
C ASP A 300 19.14 46.19 -46.87
N GLU A 301 18.45 45.07 -46.63
CA GLU A 301 17.52 44.43 -47.58
C GLU A 301 16.04 44.50 -47.13
N ASP A 302 15.70 45.35 -46.14
CA ASP A 302 14.32 45.52 -45.62
C ASP A 302 13.65 44.21 -45.13
N GLN A 303 14.42 43.22 -44.67
CA GLN A 303 13.90 42.02 -44.02
C GLN A 303 13.82 42.20 -42.50
N TYR A 304 12.64 42.59 -42.02
CA TYR A 304 12.31 42.65 -40.61
C TYR A 304 11.75 41.29 -40.16
N GLY A 305 12.26 40.76 -39.03
CA GLY A 305 11.76 39.51 -38.46
C GLY A 305 10.28 39.62 -38.12
N ASP A 306 9.48 38.72 -38.68
CA ASP A 306 8.03 38.65 -38.50
C ASP A 306 7.70 38.12 -37.11
N TYR A 307 7.48 39.03 -36.16
CA TYR A 307 6.92 38.71 -34.85
C TYR A 307 5.42 38.89 -34.94
N LEU A 308 4.64 37.90 -35.38
CA LEU A 308 3.19 37.74 -35.09
C LEU A 308 2.54 36.61 -35.93
N THR A 309 3.00 35.37 -35.79
CA THR A 309 2.15 34.18 -36.05
C THR A 309 2.80 32.95 -35.42
N ASP A 310 2.35 32.60 -34.24
CA ASP A 310 2.10 31.20 -33.93
C ASP A 310 0.85 31.19 -33.05
N ASP A 311 -0.27 30.84 -33.68
CA ASP A 311 -1.51 30.50 -33.02
C ASP A 311 -1.26 29.19 -32.26
N ASP A 312 -0.91 29.28 -30.97
CA ASP A 312 -0.99 28.13 -30.08
C ASP A 312 -2.49 27.85 -29.83
N ASP A 313 -3.02 26.89 -30.59
CA ASP A 313 -4.30 26.22 -30.38
C ASP A 313 -4.35 25.56 -28.97
N GLU A 314 -4.66 26.36 -27.95
CA GLU A 314 -5.18 25.83 -26.68
C GLU A 314 -6.61 25.34 -26.90
N SER A 315 -6.75 24.04 -27.20
CA SER A 315 -8.05 23.35 -27.20
C SER A 315 -8.68 23.36 -25.80
N SER A 316 -9.44 24.41 -25.52
CA SER A 316 -10.55 24.42 -24.58
C SER A 316 -11.70 23.62 -25.18
N ASP A 317 -12.06 22.49 -24.59
CA ASP A 317 -13.32 21.82 -24.90
C ASP A 317 -14.08 21.52 -23.61
N ASN A 318 -15.06 22.37 -23.31
CA ASN A 318 -16.15 22.00 -22.41
C ASN A 318 -17.48 22.63 -22.84
N ASN A 319 -18.45 21.75 -23.03
CA ASN A 319 -19.91 21.90 -22.94
C ASN A 319 -20.74 22.43 -24.13
N ASN A 320 -21.41 21.45 -24.74
CA ASN A 320 -22.69 21.52 -25.44
C ASN A 320 -23.80 22.19 -24.61
N ASN A 321 -24.49 23.18 -25.20
CA ASN A 321 -25.94 23.19 -25.47
C ASN A 321 -26.46 24.61 -25.75
N LYS A 322 -26.94 24.86 -26.98
CA LYS A 322 -28.29 25.41 -27.29
C LYS A 322 -28.47 25.73 -28.79
N ASN A 323 -29.38 24.99 -29.40
CA ASN A 323 -30.46 25.32 -30.34
C ASN A 323 -30.33 26.46 -31.39
N ASP A 324 -30.61 26.03 -32.64
CA ASP A 324 -31.43 26.66 -33.71
C ASP A 324 -30.71 27.42 -34.86
N PRO A 325 -31.34 27.64 -36.04
CA PRO A 325 -31.42 26.69 -37.15
C PRO A 325 -30.83 27.21 -38.49
N ASP A 326 -30.93 26.35 -39.51
CA ASP A 326 -30.86 26.64 -40.95
C ASP A 326 -29.52 27.10 -41.56
N THR A 327 -28.89 26.20 -42.33
CA THR A 327 -28.66 26.47 -43.76
C THR A 327 -28.28 25.20 -44.52
N VAL A 328 -28.98 25.05 -45.64
CA VAL A 328 -29.00 23.90 -46.55
C VAL A 328 -27.80 23.94 -47.49
N SER A 329 -27.06 22.83 -47.65
CA SER A 329 -26.84 22.22 -48.99
C SER A 329 -25.92 21.00 -49.05
N LYS A 330 -26.48 19.96 -49.69
CA LYS A 330 -25.86 18.99 -50.61
C LYS A 330 -25.03 17.84 -50.03
N ARG A 331 -25.76 16.75 -49.79
CA ARG A 331 -25.30 15.35 -49.80
C ARG A 331 -24.90 14.93 -51.22
N PRO A 332 -23.97 13.97 -51.37
CA PRO A 332 -24.39 12.72 -52.00
C PRO A 332 -23.97 11.47 -51.20
N THR A 333 -24.67 10.40 -51.51
CA THR A 333 -24.84 9.15 -50.78
C THR A 333 -23.75 8.08 -51.01
N ARG A 334 -23.40 7.41 -49.91
CA ARG A 334 -23.30 5.94 -49.72
C ARG A 334 -22.28 5.18 -50.57
N GLN A 335 -21.25 4.60 -49.92
CA GLN A 335 -20.95 3.16 -50.04
C GLN A 335 -20.03 2.62 -48.92
N THR A 336 -20.50 1.53 -48.31
CA THR A 336 -19.86 0.68 -47.31
C THR A 336 -19.04 -0.43 -47.98
N LYS A 337 -17.74 -0.59 -47.66
CA LYS A 337 -17.01 -1.87 -47.77
C LYS A 337 -15.80 -1.94 -46.80
N ARG A 338 -15.87 -2.82 -45.78
CA ARG A 338 -14.70 -3.48 -45.17
C ARG A 338 -14.28 -4.67 -46.09
N PRO A 339 -13.22 -5.45 -45.75
CA PRO A 339 -11.80 -5.13 -45.81
C PRO A 339 -11.06 -6.10 -46.78
N ARG A 340 -9.86 -5.77 -47.24
CA ARG A 340 -8.98 -6.78 -47.89
C ARG A 340 -7.54 -6.71 -47.39
N ARG A 341 -7.20 -7.78 -46.69
CA ARG A 341 -5.91 -8.47 -46.58
C ARG A 341 -4.96 -8.19 -47.75
N GLY A 342 -3.76 -7.73 -47.43
CA GLY A 342 -2.66 -7.55 -48.38
C GLY A 342 -1.33 -7.47 -47.65
N THR A 343 -0.67 -8.63 -47.54
CA THR A 343 0.71 -8.80 -47.06
C THR A 343 1.72 -8.13 -48.00
N ARG A 344 2.63 -7.31 -47.45
CA ARG A 344 4.00 -7.22 -47.98
C ARG A 344 4.97 -6.61 -46.95
N ALA A 345 6.03 -7.36 -46.67
CA ALA A 345 7.18 -6.98 -45.87
C ALA A 345 8.11 -6.02 -46.65
N LYS A 346 8.82 -5.13 -45.93
CA LYS A 346 10.27 -4.93 -46.03
C LYS A 346 10.80 -3.89 -45.00
N ASP A 347 11.76 -4.36 -44.18
CA ASP A 347 12.98 -3.73 -43.60
C ASP A 347 12.88 -2.33 -42.95
N SER A 348 12.98 -2.21 -41.62
CA SER A 348 14.16 -2.31 -40.72
C SER A 348 14.78 -0.95 -40.41
N LYS A 349 14.67 -0.53 -39.13
CA LYS A 349 15.63 0.33 -38.43
C LYS A 349 15.37 0.31 -36.91
N SER A 350 16.30 -0.35 -36.22
CA SER A 350 16.77 -0.16 -34.83
C SER A 350 15.73 0.18 -33.75
N ALA A 351 15.21 -0.85 -33.09
CA ALA A 351 14.79 -0.74 -31.70
C ALA A 351 15.97 -1.18 -30.82
N ASP A 352 16.35 -0.30 -29.89
CA ASP A 352 17.32 -0.60 -28.85
C ASP A 352 16.91 -1.87 -28.10
N ALA A 353 17.88 -2.75 -27.92
CA ALA A 353 17.75 -4.00 -27.20
C ALA A 353 17.45 -3.70 -25.72
N VAL A 354 16.17 -3.68 -25.36
CA VAL A 354 15.76 -3.87 -23.97
C VAL A 354 16.00 -5.34 -23.65
N ASP A 355 16.84 -5.52 -22.65
CA ASP A 355 17.40 -6.75 -22.11
C ASP A 355 16.30 -7.78 -21.74
N THR A 356 15.92 -8.65 -22.69
CA THR A 356 14.96 -9.75 -22.50
C THR A 356 15.41 -10.74 -21.42
N THR A 357 16.69 -10.73 -21.05
CA THR A 357 17.24 -11.55 -19.95
C THR A 357 16.86 -11.02 -18.57
N SER A 358 16.69 -9.71 -18.40
CA SER A 358 16.29 -9.09 -17.12
C SER A 358 14.83 -9.41 -16.75
N ALA A 359 13.93 -9.51 -17.74
CA ALA A 359 12.52 -9.80 -17.52
C ALA A 359 12.26 -11.23 -16.99
N VAL A 360 13.12 -12.21 -17.31
CA VAL A 360 12.96 -13.60 -16.85
C VAL A 360 13.42 -13.76 -15.40
N TYR A 361 14.46 -13.03 -14.98
CA TYR A 361 14.89 -13.03 -13.57
C TYR A 361 13.95 -12.24 -12.65
N ALA A 362 13.31 -11.18 -13.16
CA ALA A 362 12.31 -10.43 -12.40
C ALA A 362 11.04 -11.26 -12.07
N LEU A 363 10.72 -12.30 -12.86
CA LEU A 363 9.61 -13.22 -12.58
C LEU A 363 9.94 -14.32 -11.56
N SER A 364 11.21 -14.55 -11.25
CA SER A 364 11.69 -15.61 -10.35
C SER A 364 12.16 -15.07 -8.99
N ASP A 365 11.81 -13.83 -8.67
CA ASP A 365 12.24 -13.14 -7.47
C ASP A 365 11.07 -12.41 -6.80
N VAL A 366 11.25 -12.01 -5.54
CA VAL A 366 10.30 -11.24 -4.73
C VAL A 366 9.90 -9.92 -5.42
N SER A 367 10.71 -9.47 -6.38
CA SER A 367 10.47 -8.34 -7.28
C SER A 367 9.11 -8.38 -8.01
N SER A 368 8.56 -9.57 -8.29
CA SER A 368 7.21 -9.70 -8.89
C SER A 368 6.08 -9.08 -8.05
N HIS A 369 6.33 -8.86 -6.75
CA HIS A 369 5.42 -8.19 -5.82
C HIS A 369 6.05 -6.94 -5.18
N GLY A 370 7.06 -6.36 -5.83
CA GLY A 370 7.70 -5.11 -5.40
C GLY A 370 8.75 -5.27 -4.30
N GLY A 371 9.25 -6.49 -4.06
CA GLY A 371 10.31 -6.77 -3.11
C GLY A 371 9.88 -6.80 -1.64
N PHE A 372 10.84 -7.00 -0.73
CA PHE A 372 10.58 -7.22 0.70
C PHE A 372 9.83 -6.08 1.40
N GLN A 373 10.13 -4.82 1.06
CA GLN A 373 9.44 -3.66 1.65
C GLN A 373 7.95 -3.66 1.32
N SER A 374 7.62 -4.06 0.10
CA SER A 374 6.24 -4.17 -0.36
C SER A 374 5.54 -5.37 0.30
N LEU A 375 6.22 -6.51 0.46
CA LEU A 375 5.67 -7.67 1.18
C LEU A 375 5.46 -7.41 2.68
N ALA A 376 6.37 -6.69 3.33
CA ALA A 376 6.24 -6.27 4.72
C ALA A 376 4.93 -5.49 4.95
N LEU A 377 4.64 -4.50 4.10
CA LEU A 377 3.41 -3.72 4.19
C LEU A 377 2.15 -4.56 3.93
N ARG A 378 2.21 -5.54 3.03
CA ARG A 378 1.11 -6.50 2.82
C ARG A 378 0.86 -7.32 4.08
N GLN A 379 1.91 -7.87 4.69
CA GLN A 379 1.78 -8.70 5.89
C GLN A 379 1.21 -7.88 7.07
N ARG A 380 1.64 -6.62 7.25
CA ARG A 380 1.06 -5.70 8.24
C ARG A 380 -0.45 -5.51 8.05
N LEU A 381 -0.89 -5.24 6.82
CA LEU A 381 -2.31 -5.07 6.51
C LEU A 381 -3.10 -6.37 6.77
N LEU A 382 -2.57 -7.52 6.36
CA LEU A 382 -3.22 -8.82 6.63
C LEU A 382 -3.34 -9.09 8.13
N TYR A 383 -2.28 -8.83 8.90
CA TYR A 383 -2.29 -9.01 10.36
C TYR A 383 -3.29 -8.07 11.04
N LEU A 384 -3.35 -6.81 10.62
CA LEU A 384 -4.33 -5.87 11.12
C LEU A 384 -5.77 -6.33 10.82
N LEU A 385 -6.03 -6.86 9.61
CA LEU A 385 -7.33 -7.44 9.27
C LEU A 385 -7.68 -8.67 10.12
N SER A 386 -6.71 -9.54 10.43
CA SER A 386 -6.91 -10.65 11.36
C SER A 386 -7.34 -10.13 12.73
N GLY A 387 -6.66 -9.12 13.26
CA GLY A 387 -7.00 -8.51 14.54
C GLY A 387 -8.41 -7.88 14.57
N VAL A 388 -8.88 -7.34 13.45
CA VAL A 388 -10.25 -6.80 13.31
C VAL A 388 -11.29 -7.94 13.24
N ALA A 389 -11.02 -9.00 12.46
CA ALA A 389 -11.91 -10.14 12.32
C ALA A 389 -12.08 -10.90 13.65
N GLU A 390 -11.00 -11.02 14.42
CA GLU A 390 -11.02 -11.62 15.77
C GLU A 390 -11.89 -10.80 16.74
N ALA A 391 -11.76 -9.47 16.75
CA ALA A 391 -12.48 -8.61 17.69
C ALA A 391 -13.92 -8.27 17.27
N LEU A 392 -14.23 -8.28 15.97
CA LEU A 392 -15.51 -7.86 15.39
C LEU A 392 -16.05 -8.86 14.33
N PRO A 393 -16.19 -10.16 14.65
CA PRO A 393 -16.60 -11.17 13.68
C PRO A 393 -18.00 -10.90 13.10
N ASP A 394 -18.94 -10.46 13.94
CA ASP A 394 -20.33 -10.17 13.53
C ASP A 394 -20.48 -8.97 12.58
N ASN A 395 -19.48 -8.09 12.52
CA ASN A 395 -19.56 -6.84 11.77
C ASN A 395 -18.62 -6.77 10.57
N PHE A 396 -17.59 -7.63 10.53
CA PHE A 396 -16.63 -7.68 9.42
C PHE A 396 -16.70 -9.00 8.64
N ILE A 397 -16.11 -10.05 9.20
CA ILE A 397 -16.04 -11.42 8.69
C ILE A 397 -15.50 -12.30 9.83
N SER A 398 -15.86 -13.59 9.86
CA SER A 398 -15.24 -14.52 10.80
C SER A 398 -13.74 -14.69 10.51
N LEU A 399 -12.96 -14.99 11.55
CA LEU A 399 -11.51 -15.20 11.41
C LEU A 399 -11.22 -16.37 10.44
N GLU A 400 -11.96 -17.47 10.56
CA GLU A 400 -11.83 -18.64 9.68
C GLU A 400 -12.05 -18.29 8.19
N GLU A 401 -13.15 -17.59 7.89
CA GLU A 401 -13.44 -17.16 6.51
C GLU A 401 -12.39 -16.18 5.98
N LEU A 402 -11.84 -15.30 6.83
CA LEU A 402 -10.76 -14.39 6.43
C LEU A 402 -9.50 -15.16 6.04
N TYR A 403 -9.11 -16.17 6.83
CA TYR A 403 -7.95 -17.00 6.53
C TYR A 403 -8.18 -17.85 5.28
N HIS A 404 -9.40 -18.29 5.00
CA HIS A 404 -9.73 -18.89 3.70
C HIS A 404 -9.50 -17.91 2.54
N LEU A 405 -9.88 -16.64 2.67
CA LEU A 405 -9.55 -15.62 1.67
C LEU A 405 -8.04 -15.39 1.55
N PHE A 406 -7.28 -15.44 2.65
CA PHE A 406 -5.81 -15.35 2.60
C PHE A 406 -5.24 -16.50 1.80
N VAL A 407 -5.66 -17.74 2.09
CA VAL A 407 -5.22 -18.94 1.39
C VAL A 407 -5.54 -18.89 -0.10
N GLU A 408 -6.74 -18.44 -0.48
CA GLU A 408 -7.16 -18.27 -1.88
C GLU A 408 -6.18 -17.37 -2.67
N ASN A 409 -5.60 -16.36 -2.03
CA ASN A 409 -4.66 -15.44 -2.69
C ASN A 409 -3.19 -15.91 -2.57
N ILE A 410 -2.78 -16.41 -1.41
CA ILE A 410 -1.39 -16.76 -1.11
C ILE A 410 -0.97 -18.04 -1.83
N ARG A 411 -1.85 -19.05 -1.92
CA ARG A 411 -1.52 -20.35 -2.52
C ARG A 411 -0.99 -20.23 -3.95
N HIS A 412 -1.48 -19.27 -4.71
CA HIS A 412 -1.15 -19.10 -6.12
C HIS A 412 0.07 -18.22 -6.37
N LEU A 413 0.70 -17.67 -5.33
CA LEU A 413 1.85 -16.80 -5.47
C LEU A 413 3.08 -17.56 -6.01
N PRO A 414 3.99 -16.86 -6.72
CA PRO A 414 5.29 -17.39 -7.10
C PRO A 414 6.07 -17.86 -5.86
N LEU A 415 6.86 -18.92 -6.01
CA LEU A 415 7.53 -19.59 -4.90
C LEU A 415 8.36 -18.66 -3.99
N PRO A 416 9.15 -17.69 -4.51
CA PRO A 416 9.91 -16.77 -3.64
C PRO A 416 9.02 -15.84 -2.81
N VAL A 417 7.92 -15.37 -3.40
CA VAL A 417 6.94 -14.50 -2.72
C VAL A 417 6.17 -15.29 -1.68
N PHE A 418 5.76 -16.51 -2.03
CA PHE A 418 5.11 -17.44 -1.12
C PHE A 418 5.98 -17.71 0.10
N GLN A 419 7.24 -18.12 -0.10
CA GLN A 419 8.18 -18.39 0.99
C GLN A 419 8.35 -17.17 1.89
N ALA A 420 8.61 -15.99 1.31
CA ALA A 420 8.83 -14.78 2.10
C ALA A 420 7.63 -14.39 2.98
N LEU A 421 6.39 -14.66 2.53
CA LEU A 421 5.17 -14.33 3.29
C LEU A 421 4.88 -15.30 4.44
N VAL A 422 5.20 -16.59 4.27
CA VAL A 422 4.88 -17.64 5.26
C VAL A 422 6.04 -17.94 6.22
N THR A 423 7.26 -17.50 5.89
CA THR A 423 8.45 -17.78 6.70
C THR A 423 8.57 -16.77 7.86
N PRO A 424 8.50 -17.21 9.14
CA PRO A 424 8.47 -16.32 10.30
C PRO A 424 9.70 -15.41 10.43
N SER A 425 10.87 -15.90 10.02
CA SER A 425 12.14 -15.17 10.11
C SER A 425 12.32 -14.11 9.01
N THR A 426 11.53 -14.16 7.95
CA THR A 426 11.69 -13.24 6.80
C THR A 426 10.91 -11.94 7.01
N LEU A 427 9.65 -12.05 7.46
CA LEU A 427 8.78 -10.91 7.72
C LEU A 427 8.12 -11.07 9.10
N PRO A 428 8.48 -10.24 10.11
CA PRO A 428 8.09 -10.44 11.50
C PRO A 428 6.79 -9.70 11.91
N TYR A 429 5.84 -9.49 10.98
CA TYR A 429 4.62 -8.74 11.30
C TYR A 429 3.43 -9.60 11.68
N PHE A 430 3.37 -10.86 11.24
CA PHE A 430 2.44 -11.80 11.83
C PHE A 430 2.93 -12.22 13.21
N SER A 431 2.00 -12.30 14.17
CA SER A 431 2.28 -13.01 15.41
C SER A 431 2.57 -14.49 15.12
N PRO A 432 3.34 -15.18 15.99
CA PRO A 432 3.59 -16.61 15.84
C PRO A 432 2.32 -17.43 15.67
N GLU A 433 1.26 -17.10 16.42
CA GLU A 433 -0.05 -17.75 16.38
C GLU A 433 -0.73 -17.53 15.03
N ALA A 434 -0.80 -16.28 14.56
CA ALA A 434 -1.39 -15.94 13.26
C ALA A 434 -0.65 -16.62 12.10
N CYS A 435 0.68 -16.72 12.20
CA CYS A 435 1.51 -17.41 11.21
C CYS A 435 1.26 -18.92 11.22
N THR A 436 1.17 -19.54 12.40
CA THR A 436 0.82 -20.95 12.57
C THR A 436 -0.53 -21.26 11.93
N THR A 437 -1.58 -20.49 12.26
CA THR A 437 -2.92 -20.66 11.66
C THR A 437 -2.91 -20.51 10.14
N LEU A 438 -2.15 -19.54 9.61
CA LEU A 438 -2.03 -19.35 8.16
C LEU A 438 -1.37 -20.56 7.48
N CYS A 439 -0.24 -21.01 8.03
CA CYS A 439 0.51 -22.13 7.48
C CYS A 439 -0.30 -23.43 7.52
N GLU A 440 -0.99 -23.68 8.63
CA GLU A 440 -1.91 -24.81 8.78
C GLU A 440 -3.07 -24.75 7.78
N CYS A 441 -3.74 -23.61 7.65
CA CYS A 441 -4.81 -23.41 6.67
C CYS A 441 -4.33 -23.63 5.23
N LEU A 442 -3.09 -23.23 4.90
CA LEU A 442 -2.47 -23.49 3.60
C LEU A 442 -2.19 -25.00 3.40
N LEU A 443 -1.68 -25.69 4.43
CA LEU A 443 -1.42 -27.14 4.36
C LEU A 443 -2.69 -27.94 4.12
N PHE A 444 -3.78 -27.65 4.82
CA PHE A 444 -5.06 -28.32 4.59
C PHE A 444 -5.55 -28.19 3.14
N ARG A 445 -5.22 -27.08 2.47
CA ARG A 445 -5.58 -26.88 1.06
C ARG A 445 -4.63 -27.56 0.08
N ILE A 446 -3.35 -27.74 0.44
CA ILE A 446 -2.30 -28.24 -0.46
C ILE A 446 -2.04 -29.74 -0.32
N ARG A 447 -2.25 -30.34 0.86
CA ARG A 447 -1.96 -31.76 1.13
C ARG A 447 -2.80 -32.72 0.29
N GLU A 448 -2.29 -33.94 0.10
CA GLU A 448 -3.03 -35.01 -0.58
C GLU A 448 -4.22 -35.53 0.21
N SER A 449 -5.23 -36.07 -0.49
CA SER A 449 -6.47 -36.57 0.12
C SER A 449 -6.30 -37.86 0.95
N ALA A 450 -5.11 -38.46 0.93
CA ALA A 450 -4.78 -39.61 1.76
C ALA A 450 -4.40 -39.20 3.20
N ALA A 451 -4.12 -37.91 3.42
CA ALA A 451 -3.83 -37.37 4.75
C ALA A 451 -5.12 -37.35 5.60
N PRO A 452 -5.07 -37.79 6.87
CA PRO A 452 -6.24 -37.78 7.75
C PRO A 452 -6.67 -36.34 8.06
N ASP A 453 -7.98 -36.11 8.14
CA ASP A 453 -8.55 -34.92 8.75
C ASP A 453 -8.55 -35.06 10.28
N THR A 454 -8.51 -33.93 10.98
CA THR A 454 -8.55 -33.87 12.44
C THR A 454 -9.50 -32.76 12.88
N ASP A 455 -10.21 -33.03 13.98
CA ASP A 455 -11.11 -32.08 14.63
C ASP A 455 -10.38 -31.26 15.72
N GLU A 456 -9.08 -31.47 15.92
CA GLU A 456 -8.28 -30.68 16.85
C GLU A 456 -8.22 -29.22 16.41
N GLU A 457 -8.63 -28.31 17.30
CA GLU A 457 -8.66 -26.86 17.04
C GLU A 457 -7.25 -26.25 16.92
N TYR A 458 -6.31 -26.71 17.75
CA TYR A 458 -4.96 -26.18 17.80
C TYR A 458 -3.95 -27.13 17.13
N LEU A 459 -2.84 -26.58 16.66
CA LEU A 459 -1.75 -27.36 16.12
C LEU A 459 -0.92 -27.99 17.26
N SER A 460 -0.79 -29.31 17.24
CA SER A 460 -0.01 -30.12 18.18
C SER A 460 1.10 -30.89 17.46
N GLN A 461 2.08 -31.42 18.20
CA GLN A 461 3.12 -32.28 17.63
C GLN A 461 2.48 -33.54 16.97
N ALA A 462 1.55 -34.20 17.66
CA ALA A 462 0.84 -35.36 17.14
C ALA A 462 0.09 -35.04 15.84
N LYS A 463 -0.59 -33.89 15.80
CA LYS A 463 -1.27 -33.42 14.58
C LYS A 463 -0.30 -33.18 13.43
N LEU A 464 0.91 -32.67 13.67
CA LEU A 464 1.92 -32.56 12.61
C LEU A 464 2.36 -33.92 12.09
N GLU A 465 2.68 -34.85 12.99
CA GLU A 465 3.14 -36.21 12.68
C GLU A 465 2.07 -37.03 11.94
N GLU A 466 0.80 -36.91 12.33
CA GLU A 466 -0.27 -37.71 11.74
C GLU A 466 -0.90 -37.08 10.49
N CYS A 467 -1.04 -35.74 10.45
CA CYS A 467 -1.86 -35.08 9.43
C CYS A 467 -1.07 -34.42 8.31
N PHE A 468 0.24 -34.15 8.49
CA PHE A 468 0.98 -33.27 7.59
C PHE A 468 2.37 -33.76 7.20
N LEU A 469 3.24 -34.09 8.16
CA LEU A 469 4.66 -34.38 7.92
C LEU A 469 4.90 -35.53 6.93
N PRO A 470 4.25 -36.70 7.06
CA PRO A 470 4.50 -37.86 6.19
C PRO A 470 3.95 -37.70 4.76
N TYR A 471 3.15 -36.66 4.51
CA TYR A 471 2.36 -36.54 3.29
C TYR A 471 3.01 -35.62 2.25
N ALA A 472 2.59 -35.81 1.01
CA ALA A 472 2.95 -34.99 -0.13
C ALA A 472 1.80 -34.07 -0.56
N ALA A 473 2.09 -33.12 -1.46
CA ALA A 473 1.07 -32.22 -1.98
C ALA A 473 0.06 -33.01 -2.83
N SER A 474 -1.16 -32.47 -3.03
CA SER A 474 -2.20 -33.13 -3.82
C SER A 474 -1.79 -33.36 -5.28
N THR A 475 -0.93 -32.50 -5.82
CA THR A 475 -0.45 -32.55 -7.20
C THR A 475 0.95 -33.17 -7.28
N SER A 476 1.33 -33.61 -8.48
CA SER A 476 2.72 -34.01 -8.81
C SER A 476 3.64 -32.82 -9.06
N SER A 477 3.16 -31.58 -8.88
CA SER A 477 3.93 -30.39 -9.20
C SER A 477 5.10 -30.24 -8.21
N VAL A 478 6.30 -29.99 -8.74
CA VAL A 478 7.47 -29.66 -7.92
C VAL A 478 7.15 -28.45 -7.03
N VAL A 479 6.57 -27.39 -7.60
CA VAL A 479 6.21 -26.16 -6.87
C VAL A 479 5.30 -26.43 -5.68
N ASP A 480 4.23 -27.21 -5.84
CA ASP A 480 3.28 -27.48 -4.76
C ASP A 480 3.91 -28.32 -3.65
N ASN A 481 4.76 -29.30 -4.00
CA ASN A 481 5.52 -30.08 -3.03
C ASN A 481 6.57 -29.23 -2.30
N THR A 482 7.22 -28.29 -2.99
CA THR A 482 8.14 -27.33 -2.37
C THR A 482 7.40 -26.38 -1.42
N LYS A 483 6.22 -25.87 -1.81
CA LYS A 483 5.36 -25.05 -0.94
C LYS A 483 4.96 -25.83 0.31
N MET A 484 4.58 -27.09 0.18
CA MET A 484 4.26 -27.94 1.33
C MET A 484 5.48 -28.10 2.25
N SER A 485 6.67 -28.36 1.70
CA SER A 485 7.91 -28.49 2.48
C SER A 485 8.26 -27.20 3.24
N ILE A 486 8.12 -26.04 2.60
CA ILE A 486 8.37 -24.72 3.21
C ILE A 486 7.37 -24.42 4.34
N LEU A 487 6.10 -24.79 4.18
CA LEU A 487 5.09 -24.61 5.23
C LEU A 487 5.41 -25.47 6.46
N LEU A 488 5.83 -26.72 6.25
CA LEU A 488 6.25 -27.61 7.32
C LEU A 488 7.49 -27.07 8.04
N GLU A 489 8.45 -26.53 7.30
CA GLU A 489 9.64 -25.86 7.85
C GLU A 489 9.24 -24.68 8.74
N ALA A 490 8.35 -23.81 8.27
CA ALA A 490 7.84 -22.68 9.04
C ALA A 490 7.13 -23.13 10.32
N LEU A 491 6.27 -24.16 10.26
CA LEU A 491 5.56 -24.68 11.43
C LEU A 491 6.51 -25.34 12.45
N LEU A 492 7.50 -26.11 12.01
CA LEU A 492 8.49 -26.68 12.92
C LEU A 492 9.26 -25.58 13.64
N ILE A 493 9.69 -24.53 12.94
CA ILE A 493 10.37 -23.38 13.55
C ILE A 493 9.47 -22.68 14.59
N LEU A 494 8.19 -22.43 14.26
CA LEU A 494 7.26 -21.75 15.16
C LEU A 494 7.00 -22.54 16.44
N LEU A 495 6.74 -23.84 16.31
CA LEU A 495 6.48 -24.71 17.46
C LEU A 495 7.76 -24.98 18.27
N ALA A 496 8.91 -25.09 17.63
CA ALA A 496 10.21 -25.19 18.29
C ALA A 496 10.48 -23.97 19.18
N ASN A 497 10.26 -22.76 18.64
CA ASN A 497 10.43 -21.51 19.38
C ASN A 497 9.43 -21.34 20.53
N SER A 498 8.34 -22.12 20.54
CA SER A 498 7.30 -22.12 21.56
C SER A 498 7.45 -23.28 22.56
N ASP A 499 8.56 -24.03 22.51
CA ASP A 499 8.83 -25.23 23.32
C ASP A 499 7.75 -26.33 23.20
N MET A 500 7.08 -26.41 22.03
CA MET A 500 5.98 -27.34 21.77
C MET A 500 6.42 -28.62 21.02
N LEU A 501 7.71 -28.76 20.70
CA LEU A 501 8.27 -29.92 20.00
C LEU A 501 9.35 -30.61 20.81
N LYS A 502 9.34 -31.93 20.77
CA LYS A 502 10.42 -32.79 21.26
C LYS A 502 10.80 -33.80 20.18
N VAL A 503 12.08 -34.07 20.03
CA VAL A 503 12.54 -35.13 19.11
C VAL A 503 12.09 -36.47 19.66
N THR A 504 11.17 -37.10 18.95
CA THR A 504 10.71 -38.49 19.13
C THR A 504 11.12 -39.30 17.88
N THR A 505 11.14 -40.62 18.01
CA THR A 505 11.33 -41.52 16.85
C THR A 505 10.26 -41.28 15.80
N ASP A 506 9.02 -41.08 16.23
CA ASP A 506 7.87 -40.88 15.36
C ASP A 506 8.00 -39.57 14.56
N LEU A 507 8.50 -38.50 15.18
CA LEU A 507 8.80 -37.24 14.50
C LEU A 507 9.87 -37.41 13.42
N GLN A 508 10.95 -38.13 13.74
CA GLN A 508 12.05 -38.38 12.80
C GLN A 508 11.58 -39.21 11.61
N GLU A 509 10.83 -40.28 11.86
CA GLU A 509 10.28 -41.14 10.82
C GLU A 509 9.29 -40.38 9.93
N ALA A 510 8.37 -39.60 10.52
CA ALA A 510 7.40 -38.80 9.78
C ALA A 510 8.06 -37.74 8.87
N VAL A 511 9.16 -37.13 9.34
CA VAL A 511 9.93 -36.15 8.54
C VAL A 511 10.63 -36.81 7.37
N GLU A 512 11.37 -37.91 7.59
CA GLU A 512 12.08 -38.61 6.52
C GLU A 512 11.12 -39.23 5.51
N GLU A 513 10.04 -39.87 5.96
CA GLU A 513 9.00 -40.40 5.08
C GLU A 513 8.41 -39.28 4.21
N GLY A 514 8.10 -38.13 4.82
CA GLY A 514 7.58 -36.97 4.14
C GLY A 514 8.51 -36.39 3.08
N ILE A 515 9.81 -36.24 3.41
CA ILE A 515 10.83 -35.74 2.48
C ILE A 515 10.91 -36.65 1.26
N GLN A 516 11.00 -37.96 1.48
CA GLN A 516 11.09 -38.94 0.42
C GLN A 516 9.83 -38.93 -0.45
N ARG A 517 8.65 -38.95 0.17
CA ARG A 517 7.35 -38.98 -0.53
C ARG A 517 7.12 -37.74 -1.39
N ARG A 518 7.47 -36.54 -0.89
CA ARG A 518 7.41 -35.29 -1.67
C ARG A 518 8.36 -35.31 -2.86
N ALA A 519 9.59 -35.80 -2.68
CA ALA A 519 10.57 -35.92 -3.75
C ALA A 519 10.14 -36.91 -4.84
N GLU A 520 9.67 -38.11 -4.45
CA GLU A 520 9.19 -39.13 -5.38
C GLU A 520 7.98 -38.65 -6.19
N LYS A 521 7.02 -38.01 -5.53
CA LYS A 521 5.80 -37.51 -6.19
C LYS A 521 6.13 -36.43 -7.23
N ALA A 522 7.06 -35.55 -6.91
CA ALA A 522 7.49 -34.46 -7.79
C ALA A 522 8.26 -34.93 -9.04
N GLN A 523 8.89 -36.12 -9.03
CA GLN A 523 9.64 -36.66 -10.18
C GLN A 523 8.77 -37.29 -11.28
N THR A 524 7.47 -37.47 -11.05
CA THR A 524 6.59 -38.15 -12.01
C THR A 524 6.19 -37.30 -13.23
N GLU A 525 6.54 -36.01 -13.26
CA GLU A 525 6.18 -35.12 -14.37
C GLU A 525 7.05 -35.35 -15.63
N THR A 526 6.45 -35.99 -16.63
CA THR A 526 7.12 -36.33 -17.88
C THR A 526 6.75 -35.37 -19.02
N LYS A 527 7.78 -34.64 -19.49
CA LYS A 527 7.89 -33.85 -20.75
C LYS A 527 7.50 -32.36 -20.67
N LYS A 528 8.51 -31.50 -20.51
CA LYS A 528 8.39 -30.05 -20.69
C LYS A 528 9.50 -29.45 -21.58
N SER A 529 9.29 -28.20 -22.01
CA SER A 529 10.19 -27.38 -22.84
C SER A 529 11.49 -27.02 -22.11
N VAL A 530 12.50 -26.56 -22.84
CA VAL A 530 13.83 -26.24 -22.27
C VAL A 530 13.79 -25.13 -21.20
N SER A 531 12.93 -24.11 -21.34
CA SER A 531 12.80 -23.05 -20.31
C SER A 531 12.05 -23.56 -19.08
N ALA A 532 11.01 -24.38 -19.28
CA ALA A 532 10.27 -24.99 -18.19
C ALA A 532 11.16 -25.93 -17.37
N ARG A 533 12.06 -26.67 -18.03
CA ARG A 533 13.06 -27.50 -17.34
C ARG A 533 13.99 -26.69 -16.44
N LYS A 534 14.46 -25.52 -16.87
CA LYS A 534 15.33 -24.69 -16.02
C LYS A 534 14.62 -24.13 -14.78
N SER A 535 13.34 -23.74 -14.92
CA SER A 535 12.51 -23.31 -13.77
C SER A 535 12.30 -24.48 -12.82
N GLU A 536 11.97 -25.63 -13.37
CA GLU A 536 11.74 -26.88 -12.63
C GLU A 536 13.01 -27.36 -11.93
N ASP A 537 14.19 -27.22 -12.55
CA ASP A 537 15.48 -27.50 -11.93
C ASP A 537 15.72 -26.61 -10.71
N ALA A 538 15.40 -25.31 -10.81
CA ALA A 538 15.52 -24.37 -9.68
C ALA A 538 14.52 -24.70 -8.56
N GLU A 539 13.26 -24.98 -8.90
CA GLU A 539 12.21 -25.39 -7.96
C GLU A 539 12.54 -26.74 -7.28
N TRP A 540 13.19 -27.64 -8.01
CA TRP A 540 13.67 -28.92 -7.50
C TRP A 540 14.81 -28.73 -6.50
N CYS A 541 15.76 -27.84 -6.78
CA CYS A 541 16.79 -27.47 -5.80
C CYS A 541 16.15 -26.94 -4.52
N TRP A 542 15.13 -26.09 -4.62
CA TRP A 542 14.43 -25.57 -3.43
C TRP A 542 13.75 -26.68 -2.62
N LEU A 543 13.16 -27.69 -3.28
CA LEU A 543 12.57 -28.85 -2.62
C LEU A 543 13.63 -29.64 -1.84
N GLN A 544 14.76 -29.93 -2.48
CA GLN A 544 15.88 -30.65 -1.87
C GLN A 544 16.46 -29.87 -0.68
N GLU A 545 16.74 -28.58 -0.85
CA GLU A 545 17.25 -27.73 0.22
C GLU A 545 16.28 -27.59 1.38
N SER A 546 14.96 -27.54 1.12
CA SER A 546 13.95 -27.54 2.19
C SER A 546 13.92 -28.87 2.93
N GLY A 547 14.09 -30.00 2.24
CA GLY A 547 14.23 -31.31 2.88
C GLY A 547 15.44 -31.38 3.80
N GLU A 548 16.61 -30.91 3.35
CA GLU A 548 17.82 -30.85 4.19
C GLU A 548 17.63 -29.94 5.41
N ARG A 549 16.94 -28.79 5.27
CA ARG A 549 16.63 -27.91 6.41
C ARG A 549 15.68 -28.56 7.40
N LEU A 550 14.66 -29.29 6.94
CA LEU A 550 13.75 -30.05 7.81
C LEU A 550 14.52 -31.10 8.62
N ARG A 551 15.41 -31.87 7.98
CA ARG A 551 16.27 -32.84 8.65
C ARG A 551 17.15 -32.18 9.70
N LEU A 552 17.82 -31.08 9.33
CA LEU A 552 18.67 -30.31 10.24
C LEU A 552 17.91 -29.80 11.47
N LEU A 553 16.68 -29.29 11.30
CA LEU A 553 15.85 -28.80 12.40
C LEU A 553 15.58 -29.90 13.42
N VAL A 554 15.26 -31.11 12.97
CA VAL A 554 14.96 -32.24 13.86
C VAL A 554 16.21 -32.85 14.49
N GLU A 555 17.31 -32.96 13.75
CA GLU A 555 18.53 -33.62 14.22
C GLU A 555 19.38 -32.73 15.15
N GLU A 556 19.49 -31.45 14.84
CA GLU A 556 20.45 -30.55 15.49
C GLU A 556 19.83 -29.43 16.33
N VAL A 557 18.58 -29.04 16.06
CA VAL A 557 17.96 -27.84 16.68
C VAL A 557 16.98 -28.21 17.80
N LEU A 558 16.15 -29.23 17.60
CA LEU A 558 15.10 -29.59 18.56
C LEU A 558 15.65 -30.31 19.82
N PRO A 559 15.09 -30.03 21.02
CA PRO A 559 15.47 -30.74 22.23
C PRO A 559 15.01 -32.21 22.16
N ARG A 560 15.88 -33.13 22.60
CA ARG A 560 15.54 -34.56 22.67
C ARG A 560 14.48 -34.80 23.74
N GLY A 561 13.45 -35.58 23.40
CA GLY A 561 12.54 -36.13 24.40
C GLY A 561 13.31 -37.03 25.37
N GLU A 562 12.90 -37.05 26.64
CA GLU A 562 13.35 -38.12 27.54
C GLU A 562 12.72 -39.41 27.03
N ASP A 563 13.55 -40.33 26.52
CA ASP A 563 13.12 -41.67 26.13
C ASP A 563 12.52 -42.34 27.37
N SER A 564 11.20 -42.46 27.42
CA SER A 564 10.54 -43.33 28.38
C SER A 564 10.70 -44.77 27.91
N ASP A 565 11.75 -45.43 28.41
CA ASP A 565 12.00 -46.87 28.35
C ASP A 565 10.80 -47.72 28.82
#